data_AF-A0A432R4V8-F1
#
_entry.id   AF-A0A432R4V8-F1
#
_cell.length_a   1.000
_cell.length_b   1.000
_cell.length_c   1.000
_cell.angle_alpha   90.00
_cell.angle_beta   90.00
_cell.angle_gamma   90.00
#
_symmetry.space_group_name_H-M   'P 1'
#
loop_
_entity.id
_entity.type
_entity.pdbx_description
1 polymer ?
#
loop_
_entity_poly.entity_id
_entity_poly.type
_entity_poly.pdbx_seq_one_letter_code
_entity_poly.pdbx_strand_id
1 'polypeptide(L)'
;MLWILALALIILGLFLIIRGLTEEVKIEPYEITPDVVEDDFKSLEEEFEEKHIQKKKREVKAGGVVLIGPIPIVFGDSKYAVYALILTIVLMIMSIILLLSLSL
;
A
#
# COMPACT_ATOMS: atom_id res chain seq x y z
N MET A 1 -18.57 23.68 21.11
CA MET A 1 -17.41 23.83 20.20
C MET A 1 -16.84 22.47 19.77
N LEU A 2 -16.74 21.47 20.66
CA LEU A 2 -16.22 20.13 20.33
C LEU A 2 -16.99 19.35 19.25
N TRP A 3 -18.31 19.53 19.16
CA TRP A 3 -19.12 18.85 18.13
C TRP A 3 -18.79 19.27 16.69
N ILE A 4 -18.40 20.53 16.46
CA ILE A 4 -17.87 20.99 15.15
C ILE A 4 -16.60 20.22 14.81
N LEU A 5 -15.72 20.04 15.80
CA LEU A 5 -14.44 19.35 15.62
C LEU A 5 -14.66 17.87 15.27
N ALA A 6 -15.60 17.23 15.98
CA ALA A 6 -16.00 15.84 15.72
C ALA A 6 -16.61 15.66 14.32
N LEU A 7 -17.49 16.58 13.91
CA LEU A 7 -18.10 16.56 12.58
C LEU A 7 -17.03 16.72 11.48
N ALA A 8 -16.09 17.64 11.67
CA ALA A 8 -14.98 17.85 10.73
C ALA A 8 -14.09 16.61 10.60
N LEU A 9 -13.78 15.94 11.71
CA LEU A 9 -13.00 14.71 11.72
C LEU A 9 -13.72 13.55 11.01
N ILE A 10 -15.03 13.41 11.22
CA ILE A 10 -15.84 12.38 10.55
C ILE A 10 -15.84 12.62 9.04
N ILE A 11 -16.07 13.87 8.59
CA ILE A 11 -16.07 14.22 7.17
C ILE A 11 -14.70 13.97 6.55
N LEU A 12 -13.61 14.36 7.24
CA LEU A 12 -12.25 14.12 6.79
C LEU A 12 -11.95 12.62 6.66
N GLY A 13 -12.36 11.81 7.64
CA GLY A 13 -12.19 10.37 7.61
C GLY A 13 -12.96 9.71 6.45
N LEU A 14 -14.20 10.12 6.24
CA LEU A 14 -15.06 9.61 5.17
C LEU A 14 -14.51 10.00 3.79
N PHE A 15 -13.99 11.22 3.66
CA PHE A 15 -13.30 11.70 2.47
C PHE A 15 -12.05 10.87 2.15
N LEU A 16 -11.23 10.57 3.15
CA LEU A 16 -10.03 9.74 2.96
C LEU A 16 -10.36 8.30 2.56
N ILE A 17 -11.42 7.71 3.13
CA ILE A 17 -11.89 6.38 2.74
C ILE A 17 -12.32 6.36 1.28
N ILE A 18 -13.17 7.32 0.87
CA ILE A 18 -13.66 7.40 -0.51
C ILE A 18 -12.50 7.62 -1.47
N ARG A 19 -11.62 8.56 -1.17
CA ARG A 19 -10.48 8.87 -2.04
C ARG A 19 -9.50 7.70 -2.13
N GLY A 20 -9.21 7.05 -1.02
CA GLY A 20 -8.37 5.85 -0.97
C GLY A 20 -8.95 4.67 -1.75
N LEU A 21 -10.28 4.47 -1.73
CA LEU A 21 -10.94 3.43 -2.51
C LEU A 21 -10.98 3.73 -4.02
N THR A 22 -10.96 5.01 -4.39
CA THR A 22 -11.12 5.46 -5.79
C THR A 22 -9.78 5.71 -6.48
N GLU A 23 -8.66 5.66 -5.75
CA GLU A 23 -7.34 5.89 -6.32
C GLU A 23 -6.87 4.66 -7.12
N GLU A 24 -7.16 4.65 -8.42
CA GLU A 24 -6.59 3.69 -9.35
C GLU A 24 -5.12 4.06 -9.61
N VAL A 25 -4.19 3.29 -9.04
CA VAL A 25 -2.75 3.49 -9.25
C VAL A 25 -2.42 3.19 -10.72
N LYS A 26 -2.33 4.23 -11.55
CA LYS A 26 -1.77 4.14 -12.91
C LYS A 26 -0.27 3.92 -12.79
N ILE A 27 0.15 2.67 -13.02
CA ILE A 27 1.55 2.32 -13.14
C ILE A 27 1.97 2.63 -14.57
N GLU A 28 2.73 3.71 -14.77
CA GLU A 28 3.39 3.94 -16.06
C GLU A 28 4.44 2.84 -16.31
N PRO A 29 4.50 2.26 -17.52
CA PRO A 29 5.47 1.24 -17.86
C PRO A 29 6.88 1.85 -17.92
N TYR A 30 7.78 1.37 -17.07
CA TYR A 30 9.21 1.66 -17.16
C TYR A 30 9.76 0.93 -18.40
N GLU A 31 10.15 1.68 -19.43
CA GLU A 31 10.86 1.14 -20.60
C GLU A 31 12.31 0.80 -20.21
N ILE A 32 12.72 -0.43 -20.46
CA ILE A 32 14.09 -0.90 -20.24
C ILE A 32 14.87 -0.62 -21.53
N THR A 33 15.87 0.26 -21.48
CA THR A 33 16.78 0.49 -22.61
C THR A 33 17.71 -0.71 -22.81
N PRO A 34 17.86 -1.20 -24.05
CA PRO A 34 18.72 -2.33 -24.39
C PRO A 34 20.10 -1.85 -24.87
N ASP A 35 21.09 -1.77 -24.00
CA ASP A 35 22.44 -1.37 -24.42
C ASP A 35 23.57 -2.34 -24.03
N VAL A 36 23.28 -3.59 -23.59
CA VAL A 36 24.37 -4.49 -23.14
C VAL A 36 24.36 -5.95 -23.63
N VAL A 37 23.36 -6.49 -24.34
CA VAL A 37 23.43 -7.95 -24.69
C VAL A 37 22.78 -8.29 -26.04
N GLU A 38 23.45 -7.96 -27.16
CA GLU A 38 23.00 -8.25 -28.54
C GLU A 38 23.18 -9.72 -29.01
N ASP A 39 24.00 -10.55 -28.34
CA ASP A 39 24.42 -11.84 -28.92
C ASP A 39 23.47 -13.04 -28.68
N ASP A 40 22.53 -12.93 -27.74
CA ASP A 40 21.65 -14.05 -27.35
C ASP A 40 20.33 -14.06 -28.15
N PHE A 41 20.21 -13.19 -29.16
CA PHE A 41 18.95 -12.88 -29.85
C PHE A 41 18.53 -13.91 -30.93
N LYS A 42 19.40 -14.87 -31.26
CA LYS A 42 19.19 -15.82 -32.38
C LYS A 42 18.57 -17.15 -31.95
N SER A 43 18.73 -17.53 -30.69
CA SER A 43 18.01 -18.64 -30.05
C SER A 43 16.55 -18.26 -29.70
N LEU A 44 16.23 -16.96 -29.76
CA LEU A 44 14.90 -16.42 -29.49
C LEU A 44 13.90 -16.63 -30.63
N GLU A 45 14.27 -17.07 -31.83
CA GLU A 45 13.29 -17.29 -32.91
C GLU A 45 12.76 -18.73 -32.99
N GLU A 46 13.55 -19.73 -32.58
CA GLU A 46 13.17 -21.15 -32.68
C GLU A 46 12.37 -21.65 -31.47
N GLU A 47 12.58 -21.09 -30.27
CA GLU A 47 11.83 -21.46 -29.06
C GLU A 47 10.57 -20.60 -28.84
N PHE A 48 10.19 -19.79 -29.83
CA PHE A 48 8.91 -19.06 -29.81
C PHE A 48 7.70 -19.94 -30.19
N GLU A 49 7.91 -21.16 -30.70
CA GLU A 49 6.82 -22.05 -31.14
C GLU A 49 6.38 -23.13 -30.13
N GLU A 50 7.15 -23.43 -29.08
CA GLU A 50 6.76 -24.44 -28.08
C GLU A 50 6.18 -23.81 -26.80
N LYS A 51 4.87 -23.57 -26.86
CA LYS A 51 3.91 -23.88 -25.77
C LYS A 51 4.45 -23.72 -24.34
N HIS A 52 4.19 -22.57 -23.73
CA HIS A 52 3.20 -22.45 -22.66
C HIS A 52 3.13 -20.99 -22.24
N ILE A 53 1.92 -20.43 -22.33
CA ILE A 53 1.52 -19.14 -21.80
C ILE A 53 1.80 -19.11 -20.29
N GLN A 54 3.02 -18.78 -19.87
CA GLN A 54 3.28 -18.33 -18.51
C GLN A 54 2.98 -16.84 -18.46
N LYS A 55 1.69 -16.51 -18.37
CA LYS A 55 1.28 -15.26 -17.72
C LYS A 55 1.86 -15.30 -16.31
N LYS A 56 3.08 -14.79 -16.13
CA LYS A 56 3.67 -14.57 -14.81
C LYS A 56 2.78 -13.54 -14.12
N LYS A 57 1.78 -14.03 -13.37
CA LYS A 57 0.91 -13.21 -12.53
C LYS A 57 1.84 -12.34 -11.69
N ARG A 58 1.93 -11.05 -11.99
CA ARG A 58 2.63 -10.10 -11.13
C ARG A 58 1.88 -10.10 -9.81
N GLU A 59 2.46 -10.72 -8.79
CA GLU A 59 1.91 -10.70 -7.45
C GLU A 59 1.92 -9.25 -6.95
N VAL A 60 0.74 -8.68 -6.80
CA VAL A 60 0.57 -7.33 -6.27
C VAL A 60 0.90 -7.39 -4.77
N LYS A 61 2.05 -6.81 -4.40
CA LYS A 61 2.46 -6.66 -3.00
C LYS A 61 1.75 -5.46 -2.38
N ALA A 62 0.47 -5.63 -2.03
CA ALA A 62 -0.29 -4.68 -1.24
C ALA A 62 -0.20 -5.00 0.26
N GLY A 63 -0.42 -4.00 1.11
CA GLY A 63 -0.57 -4.20 2.55
C GLY A 63 -0.96 -2.93 3.29
N GLY A 64 -1.52 -3.07 4.48
CA GLY A 64 -2.09 -1.99 5.27
C GLY A 64 -2.46 -2.44 6.69
N VAL A 65 -2.96 -1.52 7.51
CA VAL A 65 -3.31 -1.78 8.91
C VAL A 65 -4.70 -1.23 9.20
N VAL A 66 -5.54 -2.04 9.84
CA VAL A 66 -6.87 -1.65 10.33
C VAL A 66 -6.84 -1.66 11.86
N LEU A 67 -7.32 -0.59 12.48
CA LEU A 67 -7.46 -0.50 13.93
C LEU A 67 -8.86 -0.93 14.35
N ILE A 68 -8.98 -1.99 15.15
CA ILE A 68 -10.22 -2.35 15.85
C ILE A 68 -10.04 -1.94 17.30
N GLY A 69 -10.41 -0.70 17.61
CA GLY A 69 -10.05 -0.08 18.89
C GLY A 69 -8.52 0.05 19.03
N PRO A 70 -7.94 -0.24 20.21
CA PRO A 70 -6.49 -0.15 20.42
C PRO A 70 -5.71 -1.35 19.82
N ILE A 71 -6.38 -2.32 19.20
CA ILE A 71 -5.73 -3.50 18.64
C ILE A 71 -5.51 -3.30 17.13
N PRO A 72 -4.25 -3.18 16.66
CA PRO A 72 -3.96 -3.02 15.24
C PRO A 72 -3.92 -4.39 14.55
N ILE A 73 -4.59 -4.53 13.41
CA ILE A 73 -4.59 -5.72 12.57
C ILE A 73 -3.89 -5.39 11.25
N VAL A 74 -2.79 -6.08 10.97
CA VAL A 74 -1.96 -5.86 9.78
C VAL A 74 -2.35 -6.85 8.69
N PHE A 75 -2.49 -6.35 7.46
CA PHE A 75 -2.79 -7.15 6.28
C PHE A 75 -1.74 -6.91 5.19
N GLY A 76 -1.46 -7.95 4.41
CA GLY A 76 -0.55 -7.90 3.27
C GLY A 76 0.92 -8.17 3.63
N ASP A 77 1.63 -8.78 2.68
CA ASP A 77 3.03 -9.21 2.82
C ASP A 77 3.94 -8.30 1.99
N SER A 78 3.89 -7.01 2.32
CA SER A 78 4.72 -6.00 1.67
C SER A 78 5.50 -5.21 2.71
N LYS A 79 6.65 -4.68 2.30
CA LYS A 79 7.44 -3.75 3.13
C LYS A 79 6.58 -2.55 3.57
N TYR A 80 5.59 -2.18 2.75
CA TYR A 80 4.62 -1.13 3.06
C TYR A 80 3.69 -1.49 4.23
N ALA A 81 3.33 -2.76 4.42
CA ALA A 81 2.56 -3.21 5.60
C ALA A 81 3.33 -2.97 6.90
N VAL A 82 4.65 -3.21 6.88
CA VAL A 82 5.54 -2.97 8.02
C VAL A 82 5.64 -1.48 8.33
N TYR A 83 5.84 -0.64 7.31
CA TYR A 83 5.85 0.82 7.51
C TYR A 83 4.51 1.33 8.07
N ALA A 84 3.38 0.82 7.57
CA ALA A 84 2.06 1.17 8.07
C ALA A 84 1.85 0.72 9.54
N LEU A 85 2.36 -0.44 9.94
CA LEU A 85 2.33 -0.89 11.33
C LEU A 85 3.15 0.02 12.25
N ILE A 86 4.38 0.35 11.87
CA ILE A 86 5.25 1.24 12.67
C ILE A 86 4.56 2.59 12.85
N LEU A 87 4.04 3.17 11.77
CA LEU A 87 3.31 4.43 11.82
C LEU A 87 2.10 4.35 12.76
N THR A 88 1.34 3.25 12.69
CA THR A 88 0.18 3.01 13.55
C THR A 88 0.56 2.94 15.03
N ILE A 89 1.65 2.26 15.38
CA ILE A 89 2.14 2.17 16.76
C ILE A 89 2.54 3.54 17.29
N VAL A 90 3.29 4.33 16.50
CA VAL A 90 3.70 5.69 16.89
C VAL A 90 2.47 6.56 17.17
N LEU A 91 1.48 6.54 16.28
CA LEU A 91 0.23 7.29 16.44
C LEU A 91 -0.57 6.82 17.67
N MET A 92 -0.59 5.51 17.94
CA MET A 92 -1.27 4.94 19.10
C MET A 92 -0.63 5.40 20.41
N ILE A 93 0.69 5.38 20.50
CA ILE A 93 1.43 5.86 21.68
C ILE A 93 1.16 7.35 21.88
N MET A 94 1.26 8.16 20.82
CA MET A 94 0.92 9.58 20.89
C MET A 94 -0.51 9.81 21.37
N SER A 95 -1.48 9.03 20.87
CA SER A 95 -2.87 9.13 21.30
C SER A 95 -3.07 8.78 22.77
N ILE A 96 -2.40 7.74 23.27
CA ILE A 96 -2.49 7.32 24.67
C ILE A 96 -1.88 8.39 25.59
N ILE A 97 -0.71 8.94 25.21
CA ILE A 97 -0.07 10.03 25.96
C ILE A 97 -0.99 11.25 26.02
N LEU A 98 -1.61 11.61 24.90
CA LEU A 98 -2.51 12.76 24.83
C LEU A 98 -3.76 12.55 25.69
N LEU A 99 -4.36 11.35 25.66
CA LEU A 99 -5.50 10.99 26.51
C LEU A 99 -5.14 11.02 28.00
N LEU A 100 -3.99 10.46 28.38
CA LEU A 100 -3.48 10.48 29.75
C LEU A 100 -3.25 11.93 30.22
N SER A 101 -2.57 12.74 29.41
CA SER A 101 -2.29 14.15 29.71
C SER A 101 -3.54 15.01 29.79
N LEU A 102 -4.62 14.64 29.10
CA LEU A 102 -5.88 15.36 29.16
C LEU A 102 -6.73 14.95 30.37
N SER A 103 -6.51 13.73 30.89
CA SER A 103 -7.21 13.20 32.06
C SER A 103 -6.58 13.56 33.41
N LEU A 104 -5.31 14.00 33.39
CA LEU A 104 -4.54 14.46 34.54
C LEU A 104 -4.71 15.97 34.74
#